data_AF-A0A542ZDU6-F1
#
_entry.id   AF-A0A542ZDU6-F1
#
_cell.length_a   1.000
_cell.length_b   1.000
_cell.length_c   1.000
_cell.angle_alpha   90.00
_cell.angle_beta   90.00
_cell.angle_gamma   90.00
#
_symmetry.space_group_name_H-M   'P 1'
#
loop_
_entity.id
_entity.type
_entity.pdbx_description
1 polymer ?
#
loop_
_entity_poly.entity_id
_entity_poly.type
_entity_poly.pdbx_seq_one_letter_code
_entity_poly.pdbx_strand_id
1 'polypeptide(L)'
;MGTTSTLPDQIRQVISSLNLAVENQATENASLATAIASAQTSADGKTTNYYGPDEPAMGALQIGDTWFDTAHDFRISRWDGSTWIAAQFGNAALAAIDAAKITTGTLDAARLAAHSITTGLLAADAIDGMTITGTIIRTAASGARIQLDSVNGIRGFDASNVVKTQITTGGVLTAVDATITGTVRTGPVSGLRWELSPIPGDDGRLDINMMNAAVTGPAIQGGMRATMNFLNIFGGVQHKDSNRIWLSPSPNAPGGVYGDISLFPGAVGIGSSGTLQLTGSIDFTTTATKRTARTSLGMYDDDTYDTGWVTVTPAVGYTGAAYVRRIDSTVYMRNLITVPASVAANTTYTCCTLPTGYRPASGSNGIPSIFTNGEIAWGSVASTGVWSFRKPTAGTGVLMSAGSWPVN
;
A
#
# COMPACT_ATOMS: atom_id res chain seq x y z
N MET A 1 -69.98 -119.65 -84.04
CA MET A 1 -68.83 -119.36 -83.15
C MET A 1 -68.00 -118.28 -83.82
N GLY A 2 -67.97 -117.08 -83.24
CA GLY A 2 -67.32 -115.92 -83.85
C GLY A 2 -65.80 -116.09 -83.87
N THR A 3 -65.19 -115.98 -85.05
CA THR A 3 -63.75 -115.98 -85.23
C THR A 3 -63.20 -114.60 -84.90
N THR A 4 -62.68 -114.41 -83.69
CA THR A 4 -61.83 -113.26 -83.36
C THR A 4 -60.52 -113.40 -84.13
N SER A 5 -60.41 -112.69 -85.25
CA SER A 5 -59.16 -112.52 -86.00
C SER A 5 -58.12 -111.89 -85.08
N THR A 6 -57.10 -112.65 -84.69
CA THR A 6 -55.99 -112.15 -83.87
C THR A 6 -54.93 -111.53 -84.78
N LEU A 7 -54.50 -110.31 -84.45
CA LEU A 7 -53.44 -109.60 -85.18
C LEU A 7 -52.11 -110.40 -85.11
N PRO A 8 -51.33 -110.46 -86.19
CA PRO A 8 -49.98 -111.04 -86.21
C PRO A 8 -49.06 -110.48 -85.11
N ASP A 9 -48.20 -111.32 -84.51
CA ASP A 9 -47.33 -110.94 -83.38
C ASP A 9 -46.41 -109.76 -83.66
N GLN A 10 -45.90 -109.64 -84.88
CA GLN A 10 -45.07 -108.51 -85.29
C GLN A 10 -45.85 -107.19 -85.22
N ILE A 11 -47.15 -107.19 -85.55
CA ILE A 11 -48.00 -106.00 -85.46
C ILE A 11 -48.28 -105.65 -83.99
N ARG A 12 -48.50 -106.65 -83.12
CA ARG A 12 -48.64 -106.44 -81.67
C ARG A 12 -47.38 -105.83 -81.05
N GLN A 13 -46.20 -106.32 -81.44
CA GLN A 13 -44.93 -105.82 -80.95
C GLN A 13 -44.68 -104.38 -81.39
N VAL A 14 -44.99 -104.04 -82.65
CA VAL A 14 -44.92 -102.66 -83.16
C VAL A 14 -45.88 -101.75 -82.40
N ILE A 15 -47.15 -102.14 -82.22
CA ILE A 15 -48.13 -101.35 -81.45
C ILE A 15 -47.64 -101.12 -80.01
N SER A 16 -47.13 -102.16 -79.36
CA SER A 16 -46.57 -102.05 -78.00
C SER A 16 -45.40 -101.09 -77.93
N SER A 17 -44.48 -101.13 -78.91
CA SER A 17 -43.33 -100.22 -78.96
C SER A 17 -43.73 -98.77 -79.22
N LEU A 18 -44.76 -98.55 -80.05
CA LEU A 18 -45.30 -97.21 -80.32
C LEU A 18 -46.01 -96.63 -79.10
N ASN A 19 -46.81 -97.43 -78.38
CA ASN A 19 -47.46 -97.00 -77.15
C ASN A 19 -46.42 -96.61 -76.08
N LEU A 20 -45.36 -97.42 -75.91
CA LEU A 20 -44.28 -97.11 -74.99
C LEU A 20 -43.54 -95.81 -75.37
N ALA A 21 -43.29 -95.57 -76.66
CA ALA A 21 -42.68 -94.33 -77.13
C ALA A 21 -43.56 -93.10 -76.88
N VAL A 22 -44.87 -93.22 -77.05
CA VAL A 22 -45.84 -92.15 -76.75
C VAL A 22 -45.87 -91.86 -75.24
N GLU A 23 -45.85 -92.88 -74.39
CA GLU A 23 -45.81 -92.73 -72.93
C GLU A 23 -44.51 -92.07 -72.44
N ASN A 24 -43.36 -92.45 -73.02
CA ASN A 24 -42.07 -91.82 -72.73
C ASN A 24 -42.07 -90.33 -73.13
N GLN A 25 -42.55 -90.00 -74.33
CA GLN A 25 -42.65 -88.62 -74.79
C GLN A 25 -43.59 -87.78 -73.91
N ALA A 26 -44.71 -88.36 -73.46
CA ALA A 26 -45.63 -87.69 -72.54
C ALA A 26 -44.97 -87.39 -71.18
N THR A 27 -44.15 -88.32 -70.69
CA THR A 27 -43.37 -88.16 -69.45
C THR A 27 -42.31 -87.06 -69.58
N GLU A 28 -41.57 -87.04 -70.69
CA GLU A 28 -40.59 -85.98 -70.98
C GLU A 28 -41.27 -84.61 -71.10
N ASN A 29 -42.38 -84.51 -71.82
CA ASN A 29 -43.14 -83.26 -71.96
C ASN A 29 -43.63 -82.74 -70.61
N ALA A 30 -44.10 -83.62 -69.72
CA ALA A 30 -44.50 -83.25 -68.37
C ALA A 30 -43.31 -82.74 -67.53
N SER A 31 -42.15 -83.38 -67.66
CA SER A 31 -40.91 -82.95 -67.00
C SER A 31 -40.43 -81.59 -67.49
N LEU A 32 -40.46 -81.34 -68.80
CA LEU A 32 -40.10 -80.06 -69.42
C LEU A 32 -41.05 -78.94 -69.00
N ALA A 33 -42.36 -79.20 -68.97
CA ALA A 33 -43.34 -78.22 -68.50
C ALA A 33 -43.06 -77.80 -67.04
N THR A 34 -42.67 -78.77 -66.20
CA THR A 34 -42.29 -78.49 -64.81
C THR A 34 -40.99 -77.70 -64.72
N ALA A 35 -39.99 -78.02 -65.54
CA ALA A 35 -38.73 -77.30 -65.60
C ALA A 35 -38.90 -75.84 -66.09
N ILE A 36 -39.74 -75.62 -67.11
CA ILE A 36 -40.05 -74.27 -67.63
C ILE A 36 -40.79 -73.45 -66.57
N ALA A 37 -41.81 -74.02 -65.92
CA ALA A 37 -42.54 -73.34 -64.86
C ALA A 37 -41.62 -72.96 -63.69
N SER A 38 -40.66 -73.83 -63.36
CA SER A 38 -39.64 -73.57 -62.32
C SER A 38 -38.68 -72.45 -62.74
N ALA A 39 -38.21 -72.45 -63.99
CA ALA A 39 -37.35 -71.41 -64.53
C ALA A 39 -38.04 -70.04 -64.57
N GLN A 40 -39.31 -70.00 -64.98
CA GLN A 40 -40.13 -68.79 -64.99
C GLN A 40 -40.32 -68.24 -63.59
N THR A 41 -40.72 -69.09 -62.63
CA THR A 41 -40.86 -68.69 -61.22
C THR A 41 -39.54 -68.13 -60.65
N SER A 42 -38.42 -68.72 -61.01
CA SER A 42 -37.09 -68.23 -60.61
C SER A 42 -36.71 -66.91 -61.28
N ALA A 43 -37.14 -66.67 -62.52
CA ALA A 43 -36.88 -65.44 -63.25
C ALA A 43 -37.76 -64.28 -62.73
N ASP A 44 -39.03 -64.56 -62.44
CA ASP A 44 -40.01 -63.58 -61.94
C ASP A 44 -39.73 -63.12 -60.51
N GLY A 45 -38.92 -63.85 -59.74
CA GLY A 45 -38.51 -63.47 -58.39
C GLY A 45 -37.28 -62.55 -58.31
N LYS A 46 -36.67 -62.16 -59.44
CA LYS A 46 -35.43 -61.38 -59.46
C LYS A 46 -35.68 -59.87 -59.43
N THR A 47 -35.29 -59.22 -58.34
CA THR A 47 -35.30 -57.76 -58.24
C THR A 47 -34.19 -57.10 -59.07
N THR A 48 -34.46 -55.91 -59.57
CA THR A 48 -33.53 -55.04 -60.31
C THR A 48 -33.05 -53.87 -59.44
N ASN A 49 -31.76 -53.55 -59.56
CA ASN A 49 -31.17 -52.35 -58.95
C ASN A 49 -31.02 -51.25 -59.99
N TYR A 50 -31.64 -50.10 -59.75
CA TYR A 50 -31.61 -48.91 -60.59
C TYR A 50 -30.68 -47.85 -60.01
N TYR A 51 -29.89 -47.19 -60.86
CA TYR A 51 -29.05 -46.06 -60.52
C TYR A 51 -29.33 -44.92 -61.51
N GLY A 52 -29.82 -43.80 -61.01
CA GLY A 52 -30.11 -42.64 -61.86
C GLY A 52 -30.79 -41.50 -61.11
N PRO A 53 -30.81 -40.29 -61.70
CA PRO A 53 -31.39 -39.09 -61.07
C PRO A 53 -32.92 -39.05 -61.18
N ASP A 54 -33.48 -39.74 -62.17
CA ASP A 54 -34.92 -39.77 -62.44
C ASP A 54 -35.52 -41.09 -61.97
N GLU A 55 -36.78 -41.04 -61.54
CA GLU A 55 -37.54 -42.22 -61.14
C GLU A 55 -37.61 -43.25 -62.28
N PRO A 56 -37.30 -44.53 -62.04
CA PRO A 56 -37.40 -45.57 -63.06
C PRO A 56 -38.84 -45.69 -63.61
N ALA A 57 -38.96 -45.74 -64.94
CA ALA A 57 -40.27 -45.78 -65.61
C ALA A 57 -41.08 -47.04 -65.24
N MET A 58 -42.38 -46.87 -64.99
CA MET A 58 -43.30 -47.89 -64.44
C MET A 58 -43.58 -49.12 -65.33
N GLY A 59 -42.92 -49.27 -66.48
CA GLY A 59 -43.24 -50.33 -67.45
C GLY A 59 -42.64 -51.71 -67.17
N ALA A 60 -41.66 -51.81 -66.27
CA ALA A 60 -40.93 -53.06 -66.01
C ALA A 60 -40.56 -53.27 -64.53
N LEU A 61 -41.25 -52.62 -63.60
CA LEU A 61 -40.92 -52.67 -62.18
C LEU A 61 -41.51 -53.90 -61.50
N GLN A 62 -40.69 -54.57 -60.70
CA GLN A 62 -41.08 -55.68 -59.85
C GLN A 62 -41.05 -55.30 -58.38
N ILE A 63 -41.96 -55.87 -57.59
CA ILE A 63 -41.99 -55.62 -56.14
C ILE A 63 -40.63 -56.00 -55.57
N GLY A 64 -40.00 -55.05 -54.90
CA GLY A 64 -38.69 -55.22 -54.30
C GLY A 64 -37.52 -54.70 -55.12
N ASP A 65 -37.74 -54.20 -56.32
CA ASP A 65 -36.75 -53.41 -57.04
C ASP A 65 -36.24 -52.26 -56.16
N THR A 66 -34.96 -51.94 -56.30
CA THR A 66 -34.27 -50.94 -55.49
C THR A 66 -33.75 -49.83 -56.38
N TRP A 67 -33.97 -48.58 -56.01
CA TRP A 67 -33.48 -47.41 -56.73
C TRP A 67 -32.57 -46.57 -55.84
N PHE A 68 -31.38 -46.26 -56.37
CA PHE A 68 -30.43 -45.33 -55.79
C PHE A 68 -30.54 -44.00 -56.55
N ASP A 69 -31.23 -43.04 -55.94
CA ASP A 69 -31.48 -41.72 -56.51
C ASP A 69 -30.21 -40.86 -56.49
N THR A 70 -29.53 -40.76 -57.62
CA THR A 70 -28.25 -40.04 -57.72
C THR A 70 -28.37 -38.53 -57.63
N ALA A 71 -29.60 -37.97 -57.72
CA ALA A 71 -29.86 -36.54 -57.55
C ALA A 71 -30.10 -36.14 -56.08
N HIS A 72 -30.47 -37.10 -55.22
CA HIS A 72 -30.81 -36.87 -53.81
C HIS A 72 -29.93 -37.71 -52.86
N ASP A 73 -28.60 -37.53 -52.94
CA ASP A 73 -27.61 -38.17 -52.07
C ASP A 73 -27.70 -39.70 -52.04
N PHE A 74 -28.00 -40.32 -53.18
CA PHE A 74 -28.20 -41.77 -53.30
C PHE A 74 -29.29 -42.30 -52.37
N ARG A 75 -30.35 -41.51 -52.12
CA ARG A 75 -31.52 -41.97 -51.35
C ARG A 75 -32.01 -43.31 -51.92
N ILE A 76 -32.07 -44.30 -51.04
CA ILE A 76 -32.49 -45.65 -51.39
C ILE A 76 -34.00 -45.72 -51.30
N SER A 77 -34.64 -46.15 -52.37
CA SER A 77 -36.07 -46.43 -52.44
C SER A 77 -36.30 -47.87 -52.89
N ARG A 78 -37.42 -48.47 -52.47
CA ARG A 78 -37.84 -49.81 -52.86
C ARG A 78 -39.22 -49.73 -53.51
N TRP A 79 -39.43 -50.44 -54.60
CA TRP A 79 -40.75 -50.54 -55.24
C TRP A 79 -41.67 -51.47 -54.44
N ASP A 80 -42.84 -50.97 -54.04
CA ASP A 80 -43.83 -51.76 -53.29
C ASP A 80 -44.90 -52.44 -54.17
N GLY A 81 -44.87 -52.16 -55.48
CA GLY A 81 -45.87 -52.61 -56.45
C GLY A 81 -46.73 -51.48 -57.03
N SER A 82 -46.66 -50.29 -56.46
CA SER A 82 -47.42 -49.13 -56.94
C SER A 82 -46.65 -47.81 -56.84
N THR A 83 -45.75 -47.68 -55.87
CA THR A 83 -44.93 -46.48 -55.66
C THR A 83 -43.53 -46.83 -55.17
N TRP A 84 -42.57 -45.93 -55.38
CA TRP A 84 -41.28 -46.00 -54.72
C TRP A 84 -41.41 -45.51 -53.28
N ILE A 85 -41.14 -46.40 -52.32
CA ILE A 85 -41.13 -46.08 -50.89
C ILE A 85 -39.69 -45.97 -50.39
N ALA A 86 -39.42 -45.07 -49.43
CA ALA A 86 -38.08 -44.90 -48.88
C ALA A 86 -37.62 -46.16 -48.13
N ALA A 87 -36.42 -46.66 -48.47
CA ALA A 87 -35.79 -47.80 -47.83
C ALA A 87 -34.75 -47.33 -46.80
N GLN A 88 -35.21 -46.79 -45.68
CA GLN A 88 -34.35 -46.26 -44.62
C GLN A 88 -33.78 -47.36 -43.72
N PHE A 89 -32.57 -47.13 -43.18
CA PHE A 89 -32.00 -47.98 -42.13
C PHE A 89 -32.66 -47.69 -40.78
N GLY A 90 -33.09 -48.73 -40.08
CA GLY A 90 -33.57 -48.62 -38.70
C GLY A 90 -32.42 -48.49 -37.69
N ASN A 91 -32.76 -48.08 -36.45
CA ASN A 91 -31.77 -47.83 -35.38
C ASN A 91 -30.78 -48.99 -35.14
N ALA A 92 -31.25 -50.24 -35.25
CA ALA A 92 -30.40 -51.42 -35.05
C ALA A 92 -29.28 -51.53 -36.08
N ALA A 93 -29.54 -51.15 -37.35
CA ALA A 93 -28.52 -51.13 -38.39
C ALA A 93 -27.50 -49.99 -38.18
N LEU A 94 -27.87 -48.94 -37.44
CA LEU A 94 -27.02 -47.79 -37.13
C LEU A 94 -26.27 -47.93 -35.79
N ALA A 95 -26.60 -48.94 -34.97
CA ALA A 95 -26.12 -49.06 -33.59
C ALA A 95 -24.60 -49.27 -33.46
N ALA A 96 -23.94 -49.80 -34.50
CA ALA A 96 -22.51 -50.12 -34.50
C ALA A 96 -21.67 -49.18 -35.38
N ILE A 97 -22.20 -48.01 -35.75
CA ILE A 97 -21.41 -47.03 -36.50
C ILE A 97 -20.32 -46.47 -35.59
N ASP A 98 -19.07 -46.70 -35.97
CA ASP A 98 -17.91 -46.08 -35.34
C ASP A 98 -17.91 -44.57 -35.61
N ALA A 99 -17.99 -43.78 -34.54
CA ALA A 99 -17.99 -42.33 -34.61
C ALA A 99 -16.74 -41.76 -35.28
N ALA A 100 -15.59 -42.48 -35.25
CA ALA A 100 -14.36 -42.04 -35.92
C ALA A 100 -14.51 -41.94 -37.45
N LYS A 101 -15.52 -42.58 -38.04
CA LYS A 101 -15.81 -42.54 -39.48
C LYS A 101 -16.84 -41.48 -39.87
N ILE A 102 -17.45 -40.80 -38.90
CA ILE A 102 -18.47 -39.79 -39.17
C ILE A 102 -17.80 -38.43 -39.36
N THR A 103 -17.76 -37.96 -40.62
CA THR A 103 -17.40 -36.56 -40.91
C THR A 103 -18.68 -35.74 -40.98
N THR A 104 -19.00 -34.98 -39.93
CA THR A 104 -20.16 -34.07 -39.92
C THR A 104 -19.71 -32.64 -40.18
N GLY A 105 -20.48 -31.85 -40.92
CA GLY A 105 -20.25 -30.40 -41.00
C GLY A 105 -20.60 -29.71 -39.68
N THR A 106 -21.89 -29.64 -39.36
CA THR A 106 -22.40 -29.11 -38.10
C THR A 106 -23.17 -30.19 -37.37
N LEU A 107 -22.88 -30.37 -36.08
CA LEU A 107 -23.68 -31.20 -35.18
C LEU A 107 -24.42 -30.28 -34.20
N ASP A 108 -25.74 -30.36 -34.19
CA ASP A 108 -26.57 -29.64 -33.23
C ASP A 108 -26.22 -30.10 -31.79
N ALA A 109 -25.94 -29.16 -30.91
CA ALA A 109 -25.61 -29.42 -29.51
C ALA A 109 -26.71 -30.21 -28.78
N ALA A 110 -27.98 -30.08 -29.19
CA ALA A 110 -29.08 -30.86 -28.62
C ALA A 110 -28.95 -32.38 -28.89
N ARG A 111 -28.14 -32.78 -29.88
CA ARG A 111 -27.85 -34.18 -30.22
C ARG A 111 -26.69 -34.76 -29.41
N LEU A 112 -25.95 -33.94 -28.67
CA LEU A 112 -24.91 -34.39 -27.74
C LEU A 112 -25.54 -34.69 -26.38
N ALA A 113 -25.61 -35.96 -26.00
CA ALA A 113 -26.09 -36.32 -24.67
C ALA A 113 -25.14 -35.75 -23.60
N ALA A 114 -25.69 -35.39 -22.43
CA ALA A 114 -24.91 -34.89 -21.31
C ALA A 114 -23.72 -35.82 -20.99
N HIS A 115 -22.54 -35.25 -20.74
CA HIS A 115 -21.28 -35.97 -20.48
C HIS A 115 -20.68 -36.75 -21.69
N SER A 116 -21.21 -36.61 -22.91
CA SER A 116 -20.68 -37.34 -24.08
C SER A 116 -19.32 -36.81 -24.58
N ILE A 117 -18.96 -35.57 -24.23
CA ILE A 117 -17.64 -35.02 -24.55
C ILE A 117 -16.74 -35.21 -23.33
N THR A 118 -15.85 -36.18 -23.39
CA THR A 118 -14.74 -36.30 -22.44
C THR A 118 -13.63 -35.33 -22.88
N THR A 119 -13.25 -34.40 -22.00
CA THR A 119 -12.55 -33.13 -22.31
C THR A 119 -11.06 -33.23 -22.65
N GLY A 120 -10.63 -34.33 -23.28
CA GLY A 120 -9.22 -34.51 -23.67
C GLY A 120 -8.81 -33.76 -24.93
N LEU A 121 -9.75 -33.45 -25.85
CA LEU A 121 -9.44 -33.02 -27.22
C LEU A 121 -10.35 -31.90 -27.77
N LEU A 122 -10.99 -31.10 -26.89
CA LEU A 122 -11.72 -29.91 -27.37
C LEU A 122 -10.72 -28.82 -27.77
N ALA A 123 -10.31 -28.82 -29.05
CA ALA A 123 -9.55 -27.73 -29.65
C ALA A 123 -10.54 -26.66 -30.14
N ALA A 124 -10.89 -25.72 -29.27
CA ALA A 124 -11.77 -24.61 -29.60
C ALA A 124 -11.03 -23.27 -29.40
N ASP A 125 -11.18 -22.34 -30.35
CA ASP A 125 -10.65 -20.97 -30.23
C ASP A 125 -11.35 -20.20 -29.09
N ALA A 126 -12.64 -20.46 -28.89
CA ALA A 126 -13.45 -19.89 -27.83
C ALA A 126 -14.45 -20.93 -27.28
N ILE A 127 -14.73 -20.84 -25.98
CA ILE A 127 -15.78 -21.61 -25.31
C ILE A 127 -16.77 -20.62 -24.72
N ASP A 128 -17.82 -20.28 -25.47
CA ASP A 128 -18.95 -19.44 -25.02
C ASP A 128 -19.94 -20.25 -24.18
N GLY A 129 -19.43 -21.02 -23.23
CA GLY A 129 -20.25 -21.80 -22.32
C GLY A 129 -20.94 -20.87 -21.31
N MET A 130 -22.24 -21.04 -21.10
CA MET A 130 -23.01 -20.21 -20.14
C MET A 130 -22.37 -20.22 -18.74
N THR A 131 -22.50 -21.32 -18.00
CA THR A 131 -21.88 -21.48 -16.68
C THR A 131 -20.92 -22.66 -16.74
N ILE A 132 -19.65 -22.43 -16.44
CA ILE A 132 -18.63 -23.49 -16.32
C ILE A 132 -18.56 -23.91 -14.85
N THR A 133 -19.07 -25.10 -14.53
CA THR A 133 -19.18 -25.62 -13.15
C THR A 133 -18.07 -26.60 -12.76
N GLY A 134 -17.01 -26.70 -13.57
CA GLY A 134 -15.86 -27.57 -13.28
C GLY A 134 -15.29 -27.28 -11.89
N THR A 135 -14.98 -28.34 -11.13
CA THR A 135 -14.40 -28.22 -9.77
C THR A 135 -13.11 -27.40 -9.77
N ILE A 136 -12.33 -27.52 -10.85
CA ILE A 136 -11.12 -26.75 -11.11
C ILE A 136 -11.12 -26.33 -12.58
N ILE A 137 -10.94 -25.03 -12.82
CA ILE A 137 -10.60 -24.49 -14.15
C ILE A 137 -9.13 -24.10 -14.11
N ARG A 138 -8.28 -24.69 -14.96
CA ARG A 138 -6.83 -24.45 -14.94
C ARG A 138 -6.20 -24.52 -16.32
N THR A 139 -5.12 -23.75 -16.52
CA THR A 139 -4.39 -23.71 -17.79
C THR A 139 -3.35 -24.83 -17.95
N ALA A 140 -2.93 -25.48 -16.86
CA ALA A 140 -2.03 -26.63 -16.88
C ALA A 140 -2.26 -27.53 -15.67
N ALA A 141 -1.83 -28.80 -15.77
CA ALA A 141 -1.98 -29.75 -14.67
C ALA A 141 -1.05 -29.46 -13.48
N SER A 142 0.13 -28.88 -13.75
CA SER A 142 1.16 -28.54 -12.78
C SER A 142 2.07 -27.45 -13.36
N GLY A 143 3.00 -26.95 -12.54
CA GLY A 143 3.90 -25.85 -12.88
C GLY A 143 3.17 -24.52 -13.01
N ALA A 144 3.69 -23.66 -13.87
CA ALA A 144 3.15 -22.32 -14.08
C ALA A 144 1.73 -22.40 -14.68
N ARG A 145 0.76 -21.87 -13.95
CA ARG A 145 -0.65 -21.95 -14.35
C ARG A 145 -1.51 -20.90 -13.67
N ILE A 146 -2.66 -20.62 -14.27
CA ILE A 146 -3.79 -20.00 -13.58
C ILE A 146 -4.76 -21.10 -13.18
N GLN A 147 -5.31 -21.01 -11.97
CA GLN A 147 -6.29 -21.95 -11.45
C GLN A 147 -7.43 -21.20 -10.75
N LEU A 148 -8.67 -21.57 -11.07
CA LEU A 148 -9.87 -21.18 -10.35
C LEU A 148 -10.49 -22.42 -9.70
N ASP A 149 -10.78 -22.34 -8.41
CA ASP A 149 -11.52 -23.36 -7.68
C ASP A 149 -12.38 -22.74 -6.56
N SER A 150 -13.39 -23.49 -6.11
CA SER A 150 -14.38 -23.02 -5.13
C SER A 150 -13.82 -22.83 -3.71
N VAL A 151 -12.64 -23.37 -3.42
CA VAL A 151 -12.03 -23.32 -2.08
C VAL A 151 -11.08 -22.13 -1.97
N ASN A 152 -10.27 -21.90 -2.99
CA ASN A 152 -9.16 -20.95 -2.96
C ASN A 152 -9.40 -19.71 -3.84
N GLY A 153 -10.43 -19.69 -4.69
CA GLY A 153 -10.66 -18.61 -5.63
C GLY A 153 -9.69 -18.68 -6.83
N ILE A 154 -9.17 -17.53 -7.27
CA ILE A 154 -8.27 -17.42 -8.43
C ILE A 154 -6.83 -17.42 -7.94
N ARG A 155 -5.97 -18.28 -8.51
CA ARG A 155 -4.57 -18.42 -8.15
C ARG A 155 -3.65 -18.42 -9.36
N GLY A 156 -2.53 -17.71 -9.25
CA GLY A 156 -1.39 -17.80 -10.17
C GLY A 156 -0.24 -18.56 -9.52
N PHE A 157 0.23 -19.61 -10.20
CA PHE A 157 1.36 -20.43 -9.76
C PHE A 157 2.60 -20.18 -10.62
N ASP A 158 3.78 -20.30 -10.03
CA ASP A 158 5.05 -20.35 -10.77
C ASP A 158 5.39 -21.77 -11.28
N ALA A 159 6.51 -21.90 -11.98
CA ALA A 159 6.99 -23.17 -12.54
C ALA A 159 7.23 -24.26 -11.48
N SER A 160 7.45 -23.87 -10.22
CA SER A 160 7.70 -24.76 -9.09
C SER A 160 6.42 -25.13 -8.33
N ASN A 161 5.24 -24.75 -8.82
CA ASN A 161 3.94 -24.93 -8.16
C ASN A 161 3.72 -24.09 -6.90
N VAL A 162 4.42 -22.96 -6.75
CA VAL A 162 4.20 -22.04 -5.62
C VAL A 162 3.17 -20.99 -6.03
N VAL A 163 2.20 -20.72 -5.16
CA VAL A 163 1.22 -19.63 -5.37
C VAL A 163 1.94 -18.29 -5.22
N LYS A 164 1.95 -17.49 -6.28
CA LYS A 164 2.53 -16.13 -6.27
C LYS A 164 1.49 -15.05 -6.12
N THR A 165 0.27 -15.29 -6.61
CA THR A 165 -0.86 -14.38 -6.49
C THR A 165 -2.14 -15.17 -6.26
N GLN A 166 -3.03 -14.63 -5.43
CA GLN A 166 -4.34 -15.23 -5.20
C GLN A 166 -5.38 -14.16 -4.85
N ILE A 167 -6.56 -14.28 -5.45
CA ILE A 167 -7.79 -13.64 -4.98
C ILE A 167 -8.62 -14.72 -4.32
N THR A 168 -8.79 -14.63 -3.00
CA THR A 168 -9.56 -15.62 -2.23
C THR A 168 -11.05 -15.50 -2.52
N THR A 169 -11.82 -16.51 -2.10
CA THR A 169 -13.29 -16.48 -2.17
C THR A 169 -13.92 -15.34 -1.37
N GLY A 170 -13.22 -14.84 -0.34
CA GLY A 170 -13.60 -13.66 0.43
C GLY A 170 -13.16 -12.32 -0.18
N GLY A 171 -12.56 -12.32 -1.38
CA GLY A 171 -12.12 -11.11 -2.08
C GLY A 171 -10.78 -10.54 -1.60
N VAL A 172 -10.00 -11.29 -0.81
CA VAL A 172 -8.66 -10.86 -0.36
C VAL A 172 -7.65 -11.13 -1.46
N LEU A 173 -6.92 -10.08 -1.89
CA LEU A 173 -5.74 -10.23 -2.75
C LEU A 173 -4.52 -10.54 -1.88
N THR A 174 -3.85 -11.65 -2.15
CA THR A 174 -2.57 -12.04 -1.54
C THR A 174 -1.53 -12.19 -2.64
N ALA A 175 -0.30 -11.78 -2.37
CA ALA A 175 0.80 -11.92 -3.30
C ALA A 175 2.12 -12.15 -2.57
N VAL A 176 2.97 -13.04 -3.09
CA VAL A 176 4.26 -13.42 -2.50
C VAL A 176 5.36 -13.11 -3.51
N ASP A 177 6.32 -12.25 -3.14
CA ASP A 177 7.34 -11.66 -4.02
C ASP A 177 6.78 -11.13 -5.34
N ALA A 178 5.60 -10.52 -5.28
CA ALA A 178 4.98 -9.91 -6.45
C ALA A 178 5.30 -8.41 -6.51
N THR A 179 5.58 -7.92 -7.71
CA THR A 179 5.66 -6.50 -7.99
C THR A 179 4.28 -6.00 -8.40
N ILE A 180 3.73 -5.05 -7.64
CA ILE A 180 2.49 -4.34 -8.01
C ILE A 180 2.90 -3.03 -8.69
N THR A 181 2.59 -2.90 -9.98
CA THR A 181 2.83 -1.66 -10.74
C THR A 181 1.58 -0.79 -10.78
N GLY A 182 1.75 0.52 -10.66
CA GLY A 182 0.67 1.50 -10.74
C GLY A 182 0.15 1.97 -9.37
N THR A 183 -0.98 2.67 -9.37
CA THR A 183 -1.56 3.26 -8.15
C THR A 183 -2.49 2.28 -7.42
N VAL A 184 -2.29 2.10 -6.11
CA VAL A 184 -3.22 1.38 -5.23
C VAL A 184 -4.14 2.39 -4.55
N ARG A 185 -5.46 2.16 -4.60
CA ARG A 185 -6.48 3.07 -4.04
C ARG A 185 -7.46 2.34 -3.12
N THR A 186 -7.97 3.04 -2.10
CA THR A 186 -9.01 2.50 -1.20
C THR A 186 -10.45 2.82 -1.65
N GLY A 187 -10.61 3.57 -2.76
CA GLY A 187 -11.91 4.02 -3.24
C GLY A 187 -11.86 4.61 -4.65
N PRO A 188 -13.03 4.92 -5.25
CA PRO A 188 -13.12 5.48 -6.61
C PRO A 188 -12.54 6.89 -6.69
N VAL A 189 -12.12 7.32 -7.88
CA VAL A 189 -11.48 8.64 -8.11
C VAL A 189 -12.37 9.84 -7.77
N SER A 190 -13.69 9.65 -7.83
CA SER A 190 -14.71 10.63 -7.45
C SER A 190 -14.99 10.67 -5.95
N GLY A 191 -14.33 9.84 -5.15
CA GLY A 191 -14.53 9.72 -3.71
C GLY A 191 -13.30 10.11 -2.88
N LEU A 192 -13.55 10.23 -1.59
CA LEU A 192 -12.53 10.25 -0.55
C LEU A 192 -11.75 8.94 -0.57
N ARG A 193 -10.43 9.00 -0.71
CA ARG A 193 -9.58 7.80 -0.79
C ARG A 193 -8.15 8.08 -0.37
N TRP A 194 -7.46 6.99 -0.08
CA TRP A 194 -6.00 6.96 -0.02
C TRP A 194 -5.46 6.44 -1.34
N GLU A 195 -4.34 7.00 -1.78
CA GLU A 195 -3.58 6.54 -2.94
C GLU A 195 -2.12 6.28 -2.55
N LEU A 196 -1.61 5.13 -3.00
CA LEU A 196 -0.18 4.83 -3.04
C LEU A 196 0.22 4.81 -4.51
N SER A 197 1.08 5.72 -4.93
CA SER A 197 1.49 5.87 -6.33
C SER A 197 3.00 5.98 -6.47
N PRO A 198 3.60 5.37 -7.51
CA PRO A 198 4.98 5.68 -7.87
C PRO A 198 5.08 7.14 -8.32
N ILE A 199 6.18 7.81 -7.98
CA ILE A 199 6.47 9.15 -8.49
C ILE A 199 7.11 8.99 -9.88
N PRO A 200 6.51 9.56 -10.94
CA PRO A 200 7.09 9.47 -12.28
C PRO A 200 8.49 10.10 -12.32
N GLY A 201 9.50 9.33 -12.72
CA GLY A 201 10.88 9.81 -12.90
C GLY A 201 11.78 9.74 -11.68
N ASP A 202 11.27 9.33 -10.51
CA ASP A 202 12.08 9.10 -9.31
C ASP A 202 12.22 7.59 -9.03
N ASP A 203 13.46 7.09 -9.03
CA ASP A 203 13.76 5.68 -8.78
C ASP A 203 13.40 5.26 -7.35
N GLY A 204 12.30 4.52 -7.21
CA GLY A 204 11.91 3.84 -5.97
C GLY A 204 11.18 4.72 -4.94
N ARG A 205 10.78 5.94 -5.30
CA ARG A 205 10.04 6.83 -4.40
C ARG A 205 8.54 6.58 -4.47
N LEU A 206 7.90 6.48 -3.30
CA LEU A 206 6.47 6.24 -3.14
C LEU A 206 5.78 7.49 -2.59
N ASP A 207 4.74 7.95 -3.29
CA ASP A 207 3.80 8.94 -2.77
C ASP A 207 2.64 8.26 -2.05
N ILE A 208 2.34 8.74 -0.84
CA ILE A 208 1.17 8.34 -0.06
C ILE A 208 0.28 9.58 0.07
N ASN A 209 -0.78 9.63 -0.74
CA ASN A 209 -1.66 10.78 -0.85
C ASN A 209 -3.05 10.49 -0.29
N MET A 210 -3.63 11.49 0.37
CA MET A 210 -5.03 11.51 0.75
C MET A 210 -5.77 12.40 -0.23
N MET A 211 -6.64 11.80 -1.04
CA MET A 211 -7.33 12.54 -2.09
C MET A 211 -8.79 12.81 -1.71
N ASN A 212 -9.22 14.05 -1.92
CA ASN A 212 -10.61 14.47 -1.86
C ASN A 212 -11.04 14.93 -3.26
N ALA A 213 -12.15 14.39 -3.75
CA ALA A 213 -12.68 14.71 -5.07
C ALA A 213 -13.28 16.13 -5.20
N ALA A 214 -13.37 16.90 -4.11
CA ALA A 214 -14.12 18.15 -4.07
C ALA A 214 -13.36 19.40 -3.59
N VAL A 215 -12.02 19.47 -3.73
CA VAL A 215 -11.31 20.73 -3.43
C VAL A 215 -10.33 21.07 -4.55
N THR A 216 -10.75 21.98 -5.44
CA THR A 216 -9.85 22.85 -6.21
C THR A 216 -9.13 23.76 -5.22
N GLY A 217 -8.06 23.26 -4.61
CA GLY A 217 -7.24 24.02 -3.66
C GLY A 217 -6.43 23.12 -2.72
N PRO A 218 -5.28 23.58 -2.21
CA PRO A 218 -4.42 22.81 -1.33
C PRO A 218 -5.00 22.81 0.09
N ALA A 219 -6.03 22.02 0.34
CA ALA A 219 -6.55 21.87 1.70
C ALA A 219 -7.16 20.48 1.93
N ILE A 220 -6.43 19.67 2.69
CA ILE A 220 -6.97 18.55 3.45
C ILE A 220 -7.86 19.15 4.57
N GLN A 221 -9.09 19.55 4.23
CA GLN A 221 -10.08 19.99 5.22
C GLN A 221 -11.19 18.94 5.32
N GLY A 222 -11.12 18.13 6.38
CA GLY A 222 -12.20 17.23 6.76
C GLY A 222 -11.72 15.92 7.38
N GLY A 223 -11.50 15.90 8.70
CA GLY A 223 -11.68 14.72 9.55
C GLY A 223 -10.83 13.47 9.32
N MET A 224 -9.90 13.43 8.37
CA MET A 224 -9.08 12.24 8.15
C MET A 224 -7.85 12.23 9.07
N ARG A 225 -7.81 11.30 10.02
CA ARG A 225 -6.63 11.05 10.88
C ARG A 225 -5.68 10.09 10.17
N ALA A 226 -4.59 10.60 9.61
CA ALA A 226 -3.44 9.80 9.21
C ALA A 226 -2.68 9.37 10.48
N THR A 227 -3.06 8.25 11.10
CA THR A 227 -2.26 7.70 12.21
C THR A 227 -1.16 6.84 11.60
N MET A 228 0.02 7.43 11.40
CA MET A 228 1.21 6.69 10.99
C MET A 228 1.90 6.19 12.25
N ASN A 229 1.66 4.93 12.62
CA ASN A 229 2.39 4.28 13.70
C ASN A 229 3.76 3.85 13.18
N PHE A 230 4.77 4.65 13.48
CA PHE A 230 6.13 4.36 13.11
C PHE A 230 6.83 3.56 14.21
N LEU A 231 6.93 2.25 14.03
CA LEU A 231 7.73 1.37 14.90
C LEU A 231 9.12 1.23 14.25
N ASN A 232 10.17 1.74 14.92
CA ASN A 232 11.58 1.65 14.50
C ASN A 232 11.95 2.37 13.19
N ILE A 233 11.83 3.71 13.12
CA ILE A 233 12.48 4.46 12.04
C ILE A 233 13.95 4.70 12.39
N PHE A 234 14.87 4.14 11.59
CA PHE A 234 16.28 4.56 11.52
C PHE A 234 16.44 5.56 10.37
N GLY A 235 16.07 6.82 10.58
CA GLY A 235 16.07 7.87 9.56
C GLY A 235 15.25 9.08 10.00
N GLY A 236 15.78 10.30 9.80
CA GLY A 236 15.08 11.51 10.23
C GLY A 236 13.80 11.76 9.43
N VAL A 237 12.73 12.22 10.10
CA VAL A 237 11.56 12.79 9.42
C VAL A 237 11.95 14.17 8.90
N GLN A 238 12.13 14.31 7.58
CA GLN A 238 12.43 15.59 6.93
C GLN A 238 11.17 16.14 6.25
N HIS A 239 10.76 17.35 6.67
CA HIS A 239 9.67 18.09 6.05
C HIS A 239 10.27 19.14 5.12
N LYS A 240 10.09 18.99 3.80
CA LYS A 240 10.82 19.79 2.79
C LYS A 240 10.29 21.21 2.67
N ASP A 241 9.00 21.45 2.91
CA ASP A 241 8.36 22.75 2.67
C ASP A 241 7.53 23.20 3.90
N SER A 242 7.97 24.26 4.58
CA SER A 242 7.28 24.94 5.72
C SER A 242 7.34 24.27 7.10
N ASN A 243 8.51 24.36 7.73
CA ASN A 243 8.78 24.84 9.10
C ASN A 243 7.93 24.43 10.34
N ARG A 244 7.08 23.41 10.32
CA ARG A 244 6.46 22.92 11.57
C ARG A 244 6.05 21.45 11.56
N ILE A 245 6.67 20.65 12.43
CA ILE A 245 6.16 19.33 12.85
C ILE A 245 5.20 19.59 14.02
N TRP A 246 3.91 19.26 13.87
CA TRP A 246 2.93 19.35 14.95
C TRP A 246 2.91 18.04 15.73
N LEU A 247 3.51 18.04 16.91
CA LEU A 247 3.33 16.99 17.90
C LEU A 247 2.22 17.43 18.86
N SER A 248 0.98 17.05 18.57
CA SER A 248 -0.16 17.36 19.45
C SER A 248 -0.34 16.21 20.45
N PRO A 249 -0.35 16.47 21.78
CA PRO A 249 -0.78 15.44 22.72
C PRO A 249 -2.23 15.08 22.45
N SER A 250 -2.52 13.78 22.32
CA SER A 250 -3.90 13.29 22.25
C SER A 250 -4.62 13.68 23.55
N PRO A 251 -5.80 14.33 23.50
CA PRO A 251 -6.54 14.73 24.70
C PRO A 251 -6.94 13.55 25.61
N ASN A 252 -6.87 12.31 25.10
CA ASN A 252 -7.44 11.12 25.73
C ASN A 252 -6.40 10.08 26.18
N ALA A 253 -5.10 10.41 26.21
CA ALA A 253 -4.08 9.50 26.74
C ALA A 253 -3.71 9.89 28.18
N PRO A 254 -4.10 9.10 29.21
CA PRO A 254 -3.59 9.27 30.56
C PRO A 254 -2.14 8.78 30.59
N GLY A 255 -1.23 9.68 30.25
CA GLY A 255 0.19 9.41 30.08
C GLY A 255 0.75 10.37 29.05
N GLY A 256 1.46 11.39 29.53
CA GLY A 256 2.05 12.41 28.68
C GLY A 256 2.88 11.80 27.55
N VAL A 257 2.87 12.46 26.40
CA VAL A 257 3.75 12.12 25.29
C VAL A 257 5.18 12.44 25.72
N TYR A 258 5.93 11.43 26.17
CA TYR A 258 7.37 11.51 26.34
C TYR A 258 8.03 11.20 25.01
N GLY A 259 8.23 12.23 24.19
CA GLY A 259 9.11 12.17 23.02
C GLY A 259 10.32 13.06 23.29
N ASP A 260 11.50 12.46 23.42
CA ASP A 260 12.75 13.21 23.42
C ASP A 260 12.97 13.83 22.04
N ILE A 261 12.96 15.16 21.95
CA ILE A 261 13.41 15.86 20.74
C ILE A 261 14.94 15.82 20.75
N SER A 262 15.50 14.77 20.15
CA SER A 262 16.95 14.64 19.97
C SER A 262 17.40 15.56 18.84
N LEU A 263 17.88 16.76 19.21
CA LEU A 263 18.56 17.67 18.30
C LEU A 263 20.02 17.19 18.17
N PHE A 264 20.36 16.60 17.01
CA PHE A 264 21.73 16.20 16.68
C PHE A 264 22.69 17.40 16.72
N PRO A 265 24.01 17.20 16.90
CA PRO A 265 24.98 18.29 17.08
C PRO A 265 25.13 19.10 15.78
N GLY A 266 24.25 20.09 15.63
CA GLY A 266 24.25 21.10 14.58
C GLY A 266 23.50 22.30 15.14
N ALA A 267 24.05 23.50 14.97
CA ALA A 267 23.53 24.72 15.57
C ALA A 267 22.02 24.89 15.27
N VAL A 268 21.22 25.19 16.31
CA VAL A 268 19.82 25.57 16.15
C VAL A 268 19.77 26.96 15.54
N GLY A 269 19.58 27.01 14.22
CA GLY A 269 19.37 28.26 13.49
C GLY A 269 17.97 28.81 13.78
N ILE A 270 17.85 29.70 14.76
CA ILE A 270 16.70 30.59 14.87
C ILE A 270 16.93 31.74 13.89
N GLY A 271 16.15 31.77 12.80
CA GLY A 271 16.19 32.86 11.82
C GLY A 271 15.93 34.22 12.49
N SER A 272 16.15 35.32 11.75
CA SER A 272 16.14 36.72 12.22
C SER A 272 14.86 37.21 12.95
N SER A 273 13.87 36.34 13.18
CA SER A 273 12.61 36.62 13.86
C SER A 273 12.03 35.42 14.62
N GLY A 274 12.78 34.32 14.80
CA GLY A 274 12.33 33.14 15.51
C GLY A 274 12.62 33.20 17.01
N THR A 275 11.61 33.10 17.86
CA THR A 275 11.77 32.89 19.30
C THR A 275 11.82 31.39 19.62
N LEU A 276 12.89 30.95 20.29
CA LEU A 276 12.96 29.62 20.90
C LEU A 276 12.16 29.65 22.21
N GLN A 277 10.94 29.14 22.18
CA GLN A 277 10.07 29.10 23.36
C GLN A 277 10.32 27.81 24.15
N LEU A 278 11.30 27.84 25.05
CA LEU A 278 11.50 26.76 26.03
C LEU A 278 10.38 26.83 27.06
N THR A 279 9.37 25.97 26.93
CA THR A 279 8.25 25.95 27.87
C THR A 279 8.52 24.92 28.95
N GLY A 280 8.96 25.40 30.10
CA GLY A 280 9.20 24.64 31.34
C GLY A 280 9.37 25.63 32.49
N SER A 281 8.97 25.26 33.70
CA SER A 281 9.27 26.08 34.87
C SER A 281 10.77 25.97 35.14
N ILE A 282 11.49 27.08 34.96
CA ILE A 282 12.84 27.20 35.50
C ILE A 282 12.64 27.42 37.00
N ASP A 283 12.82 26.35 37.76
CA ASP A 283 12.64 26.36 39.20
C ASP A 283 13.79 27.13 39.87
N PHE A 284 13.51 28.34 40.37
CA PHE A 284 14.44 29.14 41.18
C PHE A 284 14.22 28.88 42.69
N THR A 285 14.01 27.63 43.11
CA THR A 285 13.79 27.31 44.51
C THR A 285 15.04 27.51 45.38
N THR A 286 14.88 28.45 46.32
CA THR A 286 15.47 28.67 47.67
C THR A 286 16.98 28.55 47.94
N THR A 287 17.82 28.12 47.01
CA THR A 287 19.30 28.13 47.18
C THR A 287 20.06 28.86 46.09
N ALA A 288 19.42 29.18 44.96
CA ALA A 288 20.06 29.97 43.91
C ALA A 288 20.02 31.46 44.28
N THR A 289 21.16 32.02 44.71
CA THR A 289 21.34 33.47 44.72
C THR A 289 21.10 34.03 43.31
N LYS A 290 20.68 35.31 43.19
CA LYS A 290 20.49 35.97 41.88
C LYS A 290 21.68 35.76 40.92
N ARG A 291 22.88 35.59 41.47
CA ARG A 291 24.12 35.23 40.79
C ARG A 291 24.02 33.88 40.04
N THR A 292 23.78 32.78 40.75
CA THR A 292 23.70 31.42 40.16
C THR A 292 22.66 31.28 39.06
N ALA A 293 21.52 31.97 39.20
CA ALA A 293 20.46 32.01 38.19
C ALA A 293 20.90 32.71 36.89
N ARG A 294 21.65 33.80 36.99
CA ARG A 294 22.18 34.52 35.81
C ARG A 294 23.33 33.78 35.16
N THR A 295 24.19 33.12 35.95
CA THR A 295 25.29 32.29 35.43
C THR A 295 24.77 31.07 34.65
N SER A 296 23.71 30.41 35.13
CA SER A 296 23.07 29.32 34.38
C SER A 296 22.41 29.78 33.08
N LEU A 297 22.13 31.08 32.95
CA LEU A 297 21.56 31.71 31.77
C LEU A 297 22.61 32.45 30.91
N GLY A 298 23.88 32.43 31.31
CA GLY A 298 24.97 33.10 30.57
C GLY A 298 24.90 34.63 30.53
N MET A 299 24.20 35.27 31.48
CA MET A 299 24.03 36.73 31.52
C MET A 299 25.20 37.42 32.25
N TYR A 300 25.64 38.58 31.76
CA TYR A 300 26.76 39.38 32.31
C TYR A 300 26.44 39.89 33.72
N ASP A 301 27.39 39.76 34.68
CA ASP A 301 27.17 40.00 36.12
C ASP A 301 27.94 41.24 36.61
N ASP A 302 27.25 42.37 36.80
CA ASP A 302 27.85 43.65 37.26
C ASP A 302 28.24 43.67 38.76
N ASP A 303 27.77 42.69 39.55
CA ASP A 303 27.99 42.61 41.01
C ASP A 303 29.44 42.21 41.41
N THR A 304 30.37 42.11 40.45
CA THR A 304 31.79 41.78 40.70
C THR A 304 32.57 42.98 41.27
N TYR A 305 32.03 44.19 41.13
CA TYR A 305 32.75 45.43 41.40
C TYR A 305 32.31 46.19 42.67
N ASP A 306 31.40 45.64 43.47
CA ASP A 306 30.93 46.26 44.72
C ASP A 306 31.45 45.54 45.98
N THR A 307 32.17 46.30 46.82
CA THR A 307 32.82 45.77 48.04
C THR A 307 31.92 45.78 49.29
N GLY A 308 30.76 46.43 49.25
CA GLY A 308 29.97 46.70 50.46
C GLY A 308 30.61 47.75 51.40
N TRP A 309 29.96 48.03 52.55
CA TRP A 309 30.43 49.03 53.52
C TRP A 309 31.43 48.43 54.52
N VAL A 310 32.63 49.00 54.58
CA VAL A 310 33.74 48.62 55.48
C VAL A 310 34.01 49.74 56.50
N THR A 311 34.25 49.38 57.76
CA THR A 311 34.52 50.34 58.83
C THR A 311 35.93 50.92 58.75
N VAL A 312 36.07 52.22 59.03
CA VAL A 312 37.34 52.94 59.16
C VAL A 312 37.49 53.43 60.60
N THR A 313 38.55 52.98 61.26
CA THR A 313 38.84 53.31 62.67
C THR A 313 39.44 54.73 62.78
N PRO A 314 38.83 55.63 63.56
CA PRO A 314 39.39 56.95 63.82
C PRO A 314 40.69 56.91 64.63
N ALA A 315 41.51 57.96 64.51
CA ALA A 315 42.71 58.18 65.32
C ALA A 315 42.37 58.41 66.80
N VAL A 316 43.35 58.21 67.68
CA VAL A 316 43.17 58.33 69.14
C VAL A 316 42.63 59.72 69.50
N GLY A 317 41.54 59.76 70.26
CA GLY A 317 40.86 60.99 70.69
C GLY A 317 39.59 61.34 69.90
N TYR A 318 39.38 60.74 68.72
CA TYR A 318 38.14 60.85 67.97
C TYR A 318 37.11 59.82 68.47
N THR A 319 35.82 60.18 68.44
CA THR A 319 34.72 59.25 68.76
C THR A 319 33.76 59.12 67.57
N GLY A 320 33.08 57.98 67.42
CA GLY A 320 32.28 57.63 66.25
C GLY A 320 32.97 56.63 65.31
N ALA A 321 32.38 56.38 64.13
CA ALA A 321 32.93 55.46 63.13
C ALA A 321 32.64 55.98 61.73
N ALA A 322 33.64 55.98 60.84
CA ALA A 322 33.44 56.20 59.41
C ALA A 322 33.26 54.86 58.69
N TYR A 323 32.52 54.87 57.57
CA TYR A 323 32.40 53.71 56.69
C TYR A 323 32.78 54.08 55.26
N VAL A 324 33.42 53.15 54.56
CA VAL A 324 33.82 53.27 53.15
C VAL A 324 33.22 52.14 52.31
N ARG A 325 32.89 52.40 51.04
CA ARG A 325 32.46 51.40 50.06
C ARG A 325 33.08 51.72 48.71
N ARG A 326 33.53 50.72 47.96
CA ARG A 326 34.03 50.83 46.59
C ARG A 326 33.03 50.19 45.65
N ILE A 327 32.60 50.93 44.64
CA ILE A 327 31.84 50.45 43.48
C ILE A 327 32.69 50.80 42.26
N ASP A 328 33.18 49.78 41.57
CA ASP A 328 34.11 49.93 40.45
C ASP A 328 35.34 50.76 40.84
N SER A 329 35.65 51.85 40.14
CA SER A 329 36.78 52.74 40.44
C SER A 329 36.46 53.83 41.46
N THR A 330 35.25 53.85 42.04
CA THR A 330 34.78 54.95 42.90
C THR A 330 34.62 54.53 44.36
N VAL A 331 35.19 55.31 45.28
CA VAL A 331 35.00 55.15 46.73
C VAL A 331 33.96 56.14 47.26
N TYR A 332 33.09 55.64 48.13
CA TYR A 332 32.08 56.38 48.87
C TYR A 332 32.37 56.31 50.36
N MET A 333 32.07 57.39 51.08
CA MET A 333 32.21 57.48 52.53
C MET A 333 30.95 57.98 53.20
N ARG A 334 30.72 57.57 54.45
CA ARG A 334 29.59 58.06 55.25
C ARG A 334 29.85 58.02 56.75
N ASN A 335 28.91 58.64 57.47
CA ASN A 335 28.74 58.71 58.92
C ASN A 335 29.49 59.87 59.62
N LEU A 336 29.07 60.16 60.85
CA LEU A 336 29.57 61.26 61.69
C LEU A 336 30.76 60.81 62.54
N ILE A 337 31.84 61.61 62.54
CA ILE A 337 32.96 61.50 63.48
C ILE A 337 33.00 62.76 64.35
N THR A 338 33.18 62.60 65.65
CA THR A 338 33.32 63.70 66.61
C THR A 338 34.80 64.01 66.84
N VAL A 339 35.15 65.29 66.69
CA VAL A 339 36.50 65.84 66.78
C VAL A 339 36.81 66.18 68.25
N PRO A 340 37.96 65.76 68.80
CA PRO A 340 38.31 66.07 70.17
C PRO A 340 38.48 67.58 70.44
N ALA A 341 38.19 68.00 71.66
CA ALA A 341 38.31 69.39 72.10
C ALA A 341 39.75 69.92 72.05
N SER A 342 40.75 69.03 72.08
CA SER A 342 42.18 69.36 71.97
C SER A 342 42.60 69.87 70.58
N VAL A 343 41.77 69.70 69.56
CA VAL A 343 42.06 70.21 68.21
C VAL A 343 41.74 71.70 68.16
N ALA A 344 42.79 72.52 68.02
CA ALA A 344 42.68 73.98 67.87
C ALA A 344 41.96 74.36 66.57
N ALA A 345 41.21 75.47 66.63
CA ALA A 345 40.57 76.04 65.44
C ALA A 345 41.62 76.38 64.36
N ASN A 346 41.19 76.32 63.10
CA ASN A 346 41.95 76.74 61.92
C ASN A 346 43.22 75.93 61.60
N THR A 347 43.42 74.79 62.28
CA THR A 347 44.58 73.89 62.11
C THR A 347 44.15 72.62 61.37
N THR A 348 45.02 72.09 60.50
CA THR A 348 44.81 70.81 59.81
C THR A 348 45.12 69.65 60.75
N TYR A 349 44.22 68.69 60.86
CA TYR A 349 44.39 67.51 61.72
C TYR A 349 44.08 66.23 60.97
N THR A 350 44.79 65.16 61.30
CA THR A 350 44.59 63.83 60.75
C THR A 350 43.58 63.06 61.58
N CYS A 351 42.59 62.47 60.92
CA CYS A 351 41.48 61.81 61.60
C CYS A 351 41.49 60.29 61.47
N CYS A 352 41.92 59.71 60.36
CA CYS A 352 42.05 58.26 60.18
C CYS A 352 42.91 57.93 58.95
N THR A 353 43.23 56.65 58.81
CA THR A 353 43.87 56.12 57.60
C THR A 353 42.96 55.08 56.95
N LEU A 354 42.76 55.20 55.64
CA LEU A 354 41.94 54.29 54.87
C LEU A 354 42.58 52.91 54.69
N PRO A 355 41.77 51.83 54.65
CA PRO A 355 42.27 50.51 54.25
C PRO A 355 42.81 50.57 52.82
N THR A 356 43.80 49.73 52.51
CA THR A 356 44.60 49.78 51.26
C THR A 356 43.76 49.78 49.99
N GLY A 357 42.66 49.02 49.92
CA GLY A 357 41.77 48.94 48.75
C GLY A 357 40.88 50.16 48.49
N TYR A 358 40.91 51.18 49.37
CA TYR A 358 40.07 52.39 49.29
C TYR A 358 40.89 53.68 49.15
N ARG A 359 42.22 53.57 49.03
CA ARG A 359 43.14 54.71 48.98
C ARG A 359 43.19 55.29 47.56
N PRO A 360 43.17 56.63 47.41
CA PRO A 360 43.26 57.25 46.10
C PRO A 360 44.61 56.96 45.43
N ALA A 361 44.62 56.79 44.11
CA ALA A 361 45.83 56.56 43.32
C ALA A 361 46.86 57.71 43.44
N SER A 362 46.35 58.95 43.52
CA SER A 362 47.09 60.18 43.77
C SER A 362 46.35 60.98 44.84
N GLY A 363 47.06 61.68 45.74
CA GLY A 363 46.41 62.45 46.82
C GLY A 363 45.29 63.35 46.30
N SER A 364 44.10 63.25 46.92
CA SER A 364 42.91 64.01 46.55
C SER A 364 42.72 65.17 47.51
N ASN A 365 42.71 66.40 46.99
CA ASN A 365 42.51 67.64 47.74
C ASN A 365 41.11 68.21 47.46
N GLY A 366 40.52 68.89 48.43
CA GLY A 366 39.24 69.57 48.24
C GLY A 366 38.02 68.67 48.47
N ILE A 367 38.14 67.68 49.36
CA ILE A 367 37.00 66.85 49.77
C ILE A 367 36.19 67.66 50.79
N PRO A 368 34.94 68.05 50.49
CA PRO A 368 34.13 68.82 51.42
C PRO A 368 33.82 68.00 52.67
N SER A 369 34.02 68.63 53.83
CA SER A 369 33.67 68.10 55.13
C SER A 369 32.73 69.09 55.82
N ILE A 370 31.53 68.63 56.14
CA ILE A 370 30.45 69.45 56.71
C ILE A 370 30.46 69.27 58.22
N PHE A 371 30.62 70.35 58.97
CA PHE A 371 30.62 70.30 60.41
C PHE A 371 29.20 70.42 60.97
N THR A 372 28.97 69.94 62.20
CA THR A 372 27.64 69.96 62.86
C THR A 372 27.07 71.36 63.06
N ASN A 373 27.89 72.41 62.97
CA ASN A 373 27.47 73.81 63.00
C ASN A 373 27.13 74.38 61.60
N GLY A 374 27.16 73.57 60.55
CA GLY A 374 26.86 73.97 59.18
C GLY A 374 28.03 74.60 58.43
N GLU A 375 29.21 74.76 59.04
CA GLU A 375 30.41 75.22 58.33
C GLU A 375 30.98 74.11 57.44
N ILE A 376 31.39 74.47 56.23
CA ILE A 376 32.11 73.57 55.31
C ILE A 376 33.59 73.83 55.47
N ALA A 377 34.36 72.80 55.84
CA ALA A 377 35.81 72.83 55.73
C ALA A 377 36.29 71.86 54.66
N TRP A 378 37.46 72.15 54.10
CA TRP A 378 38.05 71.33 53.05
C TRP A 378 39.04 70.34 53.65
N GLY A 379 38.85 69.07 53.31
CA GLY A 379 39.74 67.97 53.66
C GLY A 379 40.56 67.49 52.47
N SER A 380 41.55 66.67 52.78
CA SER A 380 42.40 65.98 51.81
C SER A 380 42.62 64.55 52.23
N VAL A 381 42.66 63.63 51.27
CA VAL A 381 43.07 62.24 51.48
C VAL A 381 44.36 62.01 50.70
N ALA A 382 45.46 61.77 51.41
CA ALA A 382 46.73 61.43 50.78
C ALA A 382 46.67 60.07 50.07
N SER A 383 47.56 59.81 49.11
CA SER A 383 47.69 58.49 48.47
C SER A 383 48.04 57.37 49.47
N THR A 384 48.61 57.74 50.63
CA THR A 384 48.83 56.83 51.77
C THR A 384 47.54 56.46 52.51
N GLY A 385 46.40 57.01 52.12
CA GLY A 385 45.08 56.81 52.74
C GLY A 385 44.82 57.71 53.94
N VAL A 386 45.77 58.58 54.31
CA VAL A 386 45.63 59.47 55.47
C VAL A 386 44.62 60.57 55.15
N TRP A 387 43.50 60.59 55.87
CA TRP A 387 42.51 61.64 55.76
C TRP A 387 42.79 62.74 56.79
N SER A 388 42.89 63.97 56.29
CA SER A 388 43.05 65.17 57.10
C SER A 388 42.03 66.24 56.72
N PHE A 389 41.66 67.09 57.68
CA PHE A 389 40.77 68.22 57.45
C PHE A 389 41.16 69.39 58.33
N ARG A 390 40.77 70.59 57.93
CA ARG A 390 40.95 71.80 58.73
C ARG A 390 39.74 72.03 59.63
N LYS A 391 39.92 72.11 60.94
CA LYS A 391 38.80 72.37 61.86
C LYS A 391 38.38 73.85 61.76
N PRO A 392 37.11 74.18 61.51
CA PRO A 392 36.66 75.57 61.48
C PRO A 392 36.51 76.13 62.90
N THR A 393 36.14 77.40 63.03
CA THR A 393 36.23 78.16 64.30
C THR A 393 35.24 77.65 65.36
N ALA A 394 34.17 76.98 64.95
CA ALA A 394 33.20 76.31 65.81
C ALA A 394 32.84 74.92 65.25
N GLY A 395 32.17 74.07 66.05
CA GLY A 395 31.73 72.73 65.63
C GLY A 395 32.58 71.58 66.22
N THR A 396 31.89 70.51 66.63
CA THR A 396 32.49 69.34 67.31
C THR A 396 32.35 68.05 66.50
N GLY A 397 31.48 67.99 65.49
CA GLY A 397 31.33 66.83 64.62
C GLY A 397 31.60 67.16 63.16
N VAL A 398 32.16 66.21 62.43
CA VAL A 398 32.43 66.30 60.98
C VAL A 398 31.72 65.15 60.25
N LEU A 399 30.88 65.51 59.28
CA LEU A 399 30.26 64.63 58.30
C LEU A 399 31.00 64.79 56.98
N MET A 400 31.46 63.69 56.40
CA MET A 400 31.96 63.73 55.03
C MET A 400 30.76 63.73 54.09
N SER A 401 30.65 64.74 53.23
CA SER A 401 29.81 64.60 52.04
C SER A 401 30.59 63.80 50.99
N ALA A 402 29.90 62.96 50.25
CA ALA A 402 30.47 61.96 49.34
C ALA A 402 31.51 62.59 48.39
N GLY A 403 32.79 62.43 48.71
CA GLY A 403 33.88 62.67 47.78
C GLY A 403 34.10 61.40 46.97
N SER A 404 34.02 61.49 45.65
CA SER A 404 34.48 60.43 44.76
C SER A 404 35.95 60.68 44.41
N TRP A 405 36.80 59.67 44.58
CA TRP A 405 38.13 59.66 43.99
C TRP A 405 38.39 58.32 43.30
N PRO A 406 39.13 58.34 42.18
CA PRO A 406 39.58 57.13 41.53
C PRO A 406 40.57 56.39 42.45
N VAL A 407 40.30 55.11 42.64
CA VAL A 407 41.24 54.16 43.27
C VAL A 407 41.87 53.30 42.18
N ASN A 408 43.14 52.94 42.36
CA ASN A 408 43.78 51.95 41.50
C ASN A 408 43.23 50.54 41.76
#